data_AF-A0A538TBF4-F1
#
_entry.id   AF-A0A538TBF4-F1
#
_cell.length_a   1.000
_cell.length_b   1.000
_cell.length_c   1.000
_cell.angle_alpha   90.00
_cell.angle_beta   90.00
_cell.angle_gamma   90.00
#
_symmetry.space_group_name_H-M   'P 1'
#
loop_
_entity.id
_entity.type
_entity.pdbx_description
1 polymer ?
#
loop_
_entity_poly.entity_id
_entity_poly.type
_entity_poly.pdbx_seq_one_letter_code
_entity_poly.pdbx_strand_id
1 'polypeptide(L)'
;MRRSSRRRLLPALWIALACSLAACEAWGQTKAGTAIGDFLRIEPGARLTALGNAGVAADPDLEAVYFNAAAAARIDHLSLQFSHVDWFAGIRYEYVAAAVPLRHWGTGFATVTSLNSGDIDVRTVSQPLGTGERFTVSDVAIGLGYAYAPSVRFAAGIQVRY
;
A
#
# COMPACT_ATOMS: atom_id res chain seq x y z
N MET A 1 -66.09 -8.83 26.46
CA MET A 1 -64.71 -8.34 26.77
C MET A 1 -63.91 -8.23 25.46
N ARG A 2 -63.73 -7.01 24.93
CA ARG A 2 -62.98 -6.72 23.68
C ARG A 2 -61.97 -5.59 23.96
N ARG A 3 -60.84 -5.92 24.59
CA ARG A 3 -59.73 -4.97 24.85
C ARG A 3 -58.38 -5.72 24.80
N SER A 4 -57.84 -5.98 23.61
CA SER A 4 -56.43 -6.40 23.51
C SER A 4 -55.68 -5.99 22.24
N SER A 5 -56.35 -5.41 21.22
CA SER A 5 -55.66 -5.06 19.96
C SER A 5 -54.75 -3.82 20.07
N ARG A 6 -55.09 -2.83 20.91
CA ARG A 6 -54.31 -1.58 21.02
C ARG A 6 -52.90 -1.76 21.58
N ARG A 7 -52.65 -2.80 22.40
CA ARG A 7 -51.32 -3.06 23.00
C ARG A 7 -50.31 -3.69 22.03
N ARG A 8 -50.78 -4.30 20.94
CA ARG A 8 -49.92 -4.92 19.90
C ARG A 8 -49.56 -3.95 18.76
N LEU A 9 -50.28 -2.83 18.63
CA LEU A 9 -50.09 -1.85 17.55
C LEU A 9 -48.98 -0.84 17.86
N LEU A 10 -48.76 -0.51 19.14
CA LEU A 10 -47.71 0.40 19.57
C LEU A 10 -46.29 -0.08 19.19
N PRO A 11 -45.87 -1.33 19.46
CA PRO A 11 -44.53 -1.78 19.06
C PRO A 11 -44.36 -1.85 17.54
N ALA A 12 -45.42 -2.20 16.80
CA ALA A 12 -45.40 -2.19 15.34
C ALA A 12 -45.21 -0.78 14.77
N LEU A 13 -45.80 0.24 15.40
CA LEU A 13 -45.64 1.63 15.02
C LEU A 13 -44.21 2.14 15.28
N TRP A 14 -43.59 1.72 16.40
CA TRP A 14 -42.19 2.04 16.72
C TRP A 14 -41.20 1.38 15.75
N ILE A 15 -41.46 0.13 15.35
CA ILE A 15 -40.65 -0.57 14.34
C ILE A 15 -40.78 0.11 12.98
N ALA A 16 -41.99 0.50 12.58
CA ALA A 16 -42.22 1.20 11.32
C ALA A 16 -41.52 2.58 11.30
N LEU A 17 -41.56 3.33 12.41
CA LEU A 17 -40.88 4.62 12.54
C LEU A 17 -39.35 4.46 12.49
N ALA A 18 -38.79 3.45 13.18
CA ALA A 18 -37.37 3.13 13.14
C ALA A 18 -36.89 2.75 11.73
N CYS A 19 -37.68 1.97 10.98
CA CYS A 19 -37.38 1.64 9.58
C CYS A 19 -37.43 2.87 8.67
N SER A 20 -38.35 3.83 8.90
CA SER A 20 -38.42 5.05 8.09
C SER A 20 -37.25 6.02 8.34
N LEU A 21 -36.70 6.05 9.55
CA LEU A 21 -35.50 6.83 9.89
C LEU A 21 -34.21 6.20 9.37
N ALA A 22 -34.18 4.88 9.17
CA ALA A 22 -33.04 4.16 8.59
C ALA A 22 -32.94 4.29 7.06
N ALA A 23 -33.98 4.82 6.39
CA ALA A 23 -34.03 5.01 4.94
C ALA A 23 -33.31 6.29 4.45
N CYS A 24 -32.33 6.79 5.21
CA CYS A 24 -31.46 7.85 4.71
C CYS A 24 -30.65 7.25 3.55
N GLU A 25 -30.84 7.79 2.34
CA GLU A 25 -30.02 7.45 1.19
C GLU A 25 -28.56 7.79 1.51
N ALA A 26 -27.77 6.77 1.82
CA ALA A 26 -26.33 6.92 1.95
C ALA A 26 -25.76 7.19 0.56
N TRP A 27 -25.51 8.46 0.23
CA TRP A 27 -24.75 8.80 -0.97
C TRP A 27 -23.34 8.24 -0.84
N GLY A 28 -23.05 7.19 -1.61
CA GLY A 28 -21.71 6.64 -1.75
C GLY A 28 -20.78 7.68 -2.37
N GLN A 29 -20.06 8.42 -1.54
CA GLN A 29 -18.97 9.29 -2.00
C GLN A 29 -17.74 8.42 -2.26
N THR A 30 -17.42 8.19 -3.54
CA THR A 30 -16.12 7.61 -3.92
C THR A 30 -15.07 8.70 -3.81
N LYS A 31 -14.58 8.93 -2.59
CA LYS A 31 -13.33 9.69 -2.38
C LYS A 31 -12.16 8.77 -2.64
N ALA A 32 -11.83 8.56 -3.91
CA ALA A 32 -10.51 8.06 -4.25
C ALA A 32 -9.51 9.13 -3.77
N GLY A 33 -8.83 8.86 -2.65
CA GLY A 33 -7.86 9.79 -2.11
C GLY A 33 -6.73 9.96 -3.13
N THR A 34 -6.51 11.19 -3.59
CA THR A 34 -5.31 11.52 -4.36
C THR A 34 -4.13 11.54 -3.39
N ALA A 35 -3.16 10.66 -3.60
CA ALA A 35 -1.95 10.59 -2.80
C ALA A 35 -0.75 10.99 -3.66
N ILE A 36 0.27 11.59 -3.03
CA ILE A 36 1.58 11.76 -3.65
C ILE A 36 2.33 10.44 -3.48
N GLY A 37 3.07 10.01 -4.50
CA GLY A 37 3.89 8.81 -4.44
C GLY A 37 3.15 7.52 -4.74
N ASP A 38 2.16 7.53 -5.64
CA ASP A 38 1.44 6.31 -6.06
C ASP A 38 2.37 5.21 -6.61
N PHE A 39 3.56 5.57 -7.10
CA PHE A 39 4.60 4.61 -7.50
C PHE A 39 5.07 3.71 -6.34
N LEU A 40 4.99 4.19 -5.09
CA LEU A 40 5.31 3.41 -3.88
C LEU A 40 4.29 2.31 -3.58
N ARG A 41 3.25 2.17 -4.39
CA ARG A 41 2.27 1.07 -4.32
C ARG A 41 2.65 -0.06 -5.26
N ILE A 42 3.56 0.18 -6.20
CA ILE A 42 4.05 -0.84 -7.13
C ILE A 42 5.00 -1.75 -6.37
N GLU A 43 4.64 -3.03 -6.36
CA GLU A 43 5.39 -4.02 -5.62
C GLU A 43 6.72 -4.34 -6.30
N PRO A 44 7.84 -4.31 -5.55
CA PRO A 44 9.15 -4.60 -6.12
C PRO A 44 9.43 -6.10 -6.28
N GLY A 45 8.68 -6.95 -5.59
CA GLY A 45 9.08 -8.33 -5.34
C GLY A 45 8.26 -9.34 -6.13
N ALA A 46 8.90 -10.15 -6.98
CA ALA A 46 8.21 -11.14 -7.79
C ALA A 46 7.52 -12.23 -6.93
N ARG A 47 8.13 -12.61 -5.81
CA ARG A 47 7.60 -13.63 -4.89
C ARG A 47 6.32 -13.12 -4.22
N LEU A 48 6.38 -11.95 -3.60
CA LEU A 48 5.21 -11.40 -2.90
C LEU A 48 4.11 -10.95 -3.89
N THR A 49 4.50 -10.51 -5.10
CA THR A 49 3.54 -10.20 -6.18
C THR A 49 2.78 -11.45 -6.62
N ALA A 50 3.47 -12.59 -6.78
CA ALA A 50 2.83 -13.87 -7.11
C ALA A 50 1.88 -14.37 -6.00
N LEU A 51 2.04 -13.90 -4.76
CA LEU A 51 1.15 -14.16 -3.64
C LEU A 51 0.01 -13.14 -3.52
N GLY A 52 -0.18 -12.29 -4.54
CA GLY A 52 -1.24 -11.28 -4.54
C GLY A 52 -0.94 -10.09 -3.64
N ASN A 53 0.33 -9.69 -3.55
CA ASN A 53 0.79 -8.53 -2.80
C ASN A 53 0.56 -8.66 -1.28
N ALA A 54 0.61 -9.89 -0.77
CA ALA A 54 0.31 -10.24 0.62
C ALA A 54 1.58 -10.39 1.48
N GLY A 55 2.40 -9.33 1.56
CA GLY A 55 3.71 -9.39 2.21
C GLY A 55 3.79 -9.03 3.70
N VAL A 56 2.72 -8.49 4.30
CA VAL A 56 2.77 -7.90 5.67
C VAL A 56 3.19 -8.89 6.75
N ALA A 57 2.79 -10.15 6.61
CA ALA A 57 3.08 -11.25 7.53
C ALA A 57 3.87 -12.39 6.85
N ALA A 58 4.50 -12.10 5.72
CA ALA A 58 5.36 -13.06 5.04
C ALA A 58 6.57 -13.41 5.91
N ASP A 59 7.22 -14.53 5.58
CA ASP A 59 8.46 -14.93 6.24
C ASP A 59 9.47 -13.78 6.23
N PRO A 60 10.22 -13.59 7.34
CA PRO A 60 11.14 -12.48 7.48
C PRO A 60 12.28 -12.59 6.47
N ASP A 61 12.17 -11.79 5.42
CA ASP A 61 13.17 -11.55 4.40
C ASP A 61 13.20 -10.05 4.08
N LEU A 62 14.26 -9.58 3.43
CA LEU A 62 14.44 -8.17 3.11
C LEU A 62 13.32 -7.61 2.23
N GLU A 63 12.71 -8.44 1.38
CA GLU A 63 11.55 -8.08 0.54
C GLU A 63 10.33 -7.67 1.38
N ALA A 64 10.13 -8.30 2.55
CA ALA A 64 9.00 -8.02 3.44
C ALA A 64 9.07 -6.62 4.08
N VAL A 65 10.24 -6.00 4.09
CA VAL A 65 10.45 -4.64 4.63
C VAL A 65 9.69 -3.58 3.83
N TYR A 66 9.44 -3.83 2.54
CA TYR A 66 8.58 -2.97 1.71
C TYR A 66 7.17 -2.82 2.31
N PHE A 67 6.64 -3.91 2.89
CA PHE A 67 5.31 -3.99 3.49
C PHE A 67 5.29 -3.67 4.98
N ASN A 68 6.31 -4.14 5.70
CA ASN A 68 6.35 -4.09 7.15
C ASN A 68 7.78 -3.85 7.63
N ALA A 69 8.05 -2.62 8.08
CA ALA A 69 9.35 -2.24 8.62
C ALA A 69 9.80 -3.15 9.79
N ALA A 70 8.88 -3.71 10.57
CA ALA A 70 9.21 -4.60 11.68
C ALA A 70 9.81 -5.94 11.22
N ALA A 71 9.61 -6.34 9.96
CA ALA A 71 10.18 -7.56 9.40
C ALA A 71 11.72 -7.54 9.42
N ALA A 72 12.32 -6.35 9.27
CA ALA A 72 13.77 -6.18 9.33
C ALA A 72 14.38 -6.62 10.67
N ALA A 73 13.63 -6.58 11.77
CA ALA A 73 14.13 -6.96 13.10
C ALA A 73 14.50 -8.45 13.21
N ARG A 74 14.01 -9.27 12.28
CA ARG A 74 14.28 -10.72 12.23
C ARG A 74 15.37 -11.09 11.22
N ILE A 75 15.92 -10.13 10.49
CA ILE A 75 17.07 -10.32 9.61
C ILE A 75 18.33 -10.36 10.48
N ASP A 76 19.04 -11.48 10.47
CA ASP A 76 20.19 -11.77 11.33
C ASP A 76 21.56 -11.73 10.61
N HIS A 77 21.54 -11.50 9.29
CA HIS A 77 22.73 -11.40 8.45
C HIS A 77 22.70 -10.14 7.58
N LEU A 78 23.85 -9.77 7.02
CA LEU A 78 23.91 -8.69 6.02
C LEU A 78 23.14 -9.13 4.78
N SER A 79 22.10 -8.39 4.42
CA SER A 79 21.21 -8.73 3.30
C SER A 79 21.15 -7.56 2.32
N LEU A 80 21.12 -7.88 1.04
CA LEU A 80 21.04 -6.93 -0.06
C LEU A 80 20.10 -7.51 -1.12
N GLN A 81 19.16 -6.71 -1.59
CA GLN A 81 18.16 -7.09 -2.57
C GLN A 81 18.11 -6.06 -3.69
N PHE A 82 17.99 -6.57 -4.91
CA PHE A 82 17.75 -5.78 -6.12
C PHE A 82 16.56 -6.36 -6.86
N SER A 83 15.69 -5.49 -7.34
CA SER A 83 14.52 -5.84 -8.12
C SER A 83 14.38 -4.89 -9.30
N HIS A 84 14.17 -5.48 -10.47
CA HIS A 84 13.81 -4.78 -11.69
C HIS A 84 12.43 -5.26 -12.13
N VAL A 85 11.51 -4.33 -12.38
CA VAL A 85 10.14 -4.61 -12.78
C VAL A 85 9.83 -3.85 -14.06
N ASP A 86 9.60 -4.60 -15.14
CA ASP A 86 8.97 -4.11 -16.35
C ASP A 86 7.46 -3.99 -16.10
N TRP A 87 7.02 -2.77 -15.85
CA TRP A 87 5.63 -2.44 -15.59
C TRP A 87 4.91 -2.10 -16.88
N PHE A 88 3.57 -2.05 -16.83
CA PHE A 88 2.77 -1.81 -18.03
C PHE A 88 3.12 -0.46 -18.69
N ALA A 89 2.82 -0.35 -19.99
CA ALA A 89 3.10 0.83 -20.80
C ALA A 89 4.59 1.23 -20.90
N GLY A 90 5.51 0.27 -20.70
CA GLY A 90 6.95 0.50 -20.86
C GLY A 90 7.60 1.23 -19.68
N ILE A 91 6.89 1.32 -18.56
CA ILE A 91 7.40 1.89 -17.31
C ILE A 91 8.41 0.90 -16.71
N ARG A 92 9.57 1.41 -16.30
CA ARG A 92 10.59 0.64 -15.57
C ARG A 92 10.58 1.05 -14.11
N TYR A 93 10.54 0.06 -13.23
CA TYR A 93 10.52 0.26 -11.79
C TYR A 93 11.67 -0.52 -11.15
N GLU A 94 12.53 0.21 -10.45
CA GLU A 94 13.71 -0.32 -9.78
C GLU A 94 13.52 -0.22 -8.27
N TYR A 95 13.92 -1.27 -7.56
CA TYR A 95 13.93 -1.28 -6.11
C TYR A 95 15.20 -1.94 -5.58
N VAL A 96 15.81 -1.27 -4.62
CA VAL A 96 17.00 -1.75 -3.91
C VAL A 96 16.69 -1.68 -2.43
N ALA A 97 17.03 -2.73 -1.70
CA ALA A 97 16.98 -2.73 -0.24
C ALA A 97 18.27 -3.32 0.32
N ALA A 98 18.70 -2.80 1.46
CA ALA A 98 19.82 -3.33 2.22
C ALA A 98 19.48 -3.34 3.71
N ALA A 99 19.88 -4.39 4.43
CA ALA A 99 19.72 -4.49 5.87
C ALA A 99 21.03 -4.90 6.54
N VAL A 100 21.34 -4.23 7.65
CA VAL A 100 22.53 -4.46 8.46
C VAL A 100 22.09 -4.77 9.89
N PRO A 101 22.30 -6.02 10.36
CA PRO A 101 22.00 -6.38 11.74
C PRO A 101 23.01 -5.73 12.70
N LEU A 102 22.50 -5.02 13.71
CA LEU A 102 23.26 -4.34 14.74
C LEU A 102 23.31 -5.17 16.02
N ARG A 103 23.53 -6.49 15.86
CA ARG A 103 23.58 -7.49 16.95
C ARG A 103 22.31 -7.41 17.81
N HIS A 104 22.45 -7.13 19.11
CA HIS A 104 21.34 -7.07 20.07
C HIS A 104 20.52 -5.78 20.01
N TRP A 105 20.97 -4.77 19.26
CA TRP A 105 20.35 -3.45 19.27
C TRP A 105 19.15 -3.41 18.34
N GLY A 106 19.19 -4.16 17.22
CA GLY A 106 18.16 -4.20 16.20
C GLY A 106 18.79 -4.35 14.82
N THR A 107 18.06 -3.94 13.79
CA THR A 107 18.50 -3.98 12.39
C THR A 107 18.22 -2.63 11.75
N GLY A 108 19.27 -2.01 11.21
CA GLY A 108 19.13 -0.83 10.36
C GLY A 108 18.93 -1.27 8.92
N PHE A 109 18.08 -0.57 8.17
CA PHE A 109 17.87 -0.87 6.76
C PHE A 109 17.66 0.40 5.94
N ALA A 110 17.95 0.30 4.65
CA ALA A 110 17.77 1.36 3.68
C ALA A 110 17.09 0.80 2.44
N THR A 111 16.29 1.62 1.78
CA THR A 111 15.62 1.27 0.53
C THR A 111 15.77 2.40 -0.47
N VAL A 112 15.89 2.09 -1.75
CA VAL A 112 15.81 3.05 -2.84
C VAL A 112 14.80 2.51 -3.84
N THR A 113 13.82 3.33 -4.18
CA THR A 113 12.83 3.05 -5.22
C THR A 113 13.00 4.07 -6.33
N SER A 114 13.00 3.64 -7.59
CA SER A 114 12.96 4.53 -8.73
C SER A 114 11.91 4.06 -9.73
N LEU A 115 11.18 5.02 -10.30
CA LEU A 115 10.30 4.80 -11.43
C LEU A 115 10.76 5.67 -12.60
N ASN A 116 10.75 5.10 -13.79
CA ASN A 116 10.96 5.81 -15.04
C ASN A 116 9.86 5.41 -16.02
N SER A 117 9.11 6.39 -16.54
CA SER A 117 8.01 6.10 -17.45
C SER A 117 8.44 5.66 -18.85
N GLY A 118 9.73 5.76 -19.17
CA GLY A 118 10.20 5.89 -20.54
C GLY A 118 9.70 7.19 -21.16
N ASP A 119 10.04 7.44 -22.43
CA ASP A 119 9.44 8.59 -23.10
C ASP A 119 8.05 8.27 -23.67
N ILE A 120 7.19 9.26 -23.54
CA ILE A 120 5.77 9.24 -23.86
C ILE A 120 5.54 10.30 -24.95
N ASP A 121 4.79 9.93 -25.99
CA ASP A 121 4.43 10.88 -27.06
C ASP A 121 3.40 11.88 -26.55
N VAL A 122 3.64 13.17 -26.78
CA VAL A 122 2.62 14.21 -26.56
C VAL A 122 1.56 14.08 -27.64
N ARG A 123 0.28 14.00 -27.24
CA ARG A 123 -0.86 13.86 -28.15
C ARG A 123 -1.89 14.95 -27.86
N THR A 124 -2.47 15.51 -28.91
CA THR A 124 -3.55 16.50 -28.83
C THR A 124 -4.78 16.00 -29.59
N VAL A 125 -5.93 16.65 -29.40
CA VAL A 125 -7.16 16.30 -30.13
C VAL A 125 -6.96 16.39 -31.65
N SER A 126 -6.16 17.35 -32.12
CA SER A 126 -5.84 17.52 -33.55
C SER A 126 -4.74 16.56 -34.05
N GLN A 127 -3.86 16.07 -33.17
CA GLN A 127 -2.74 15.18 -33.51
C GLN A 127 -2.69 13.96 -32.57
N PRO A 128 -3.59 12.98 -32.76
CA PRO A 128 -3.71 11.83 -31.87
C PRO A 128 -2.58 10.80 -32.02
N LEU A 129 -1.85 10.81 -33.13
CA LEU A 129 -0.70 9.91 -33.36
C LEU A 129 0.61 10.48 -32.79
N GLY A 130 0.59 11.69 -32.24
CA GLY A 130 1.76 12.37 -31.69
C GLY A 130 1.99 13.73 -32.35
N THR A 131 2.44 14.69 -31.56
CA THR A 131 2.86 16.03 -32.04
C THR A 131 4.32 16.03 -32.54
N GLY A 132 5.06 14.94 -32.30
CA GLY A 132 6.51 14.85 -32.50
C GLY A 132 7.33 15.19 -31.25
N GLU A 133 6.67 15.70 -30.20
CA GLU A 133 7.30 15.95 -28.89
C GLU A 133 7.20 14.72 -27.99
N ARG A 134 8.22 14.54 -27.15
CA ARG A 134 8.35 13.43 -26.19
C ARG A 134 8.57 14.02 -24.80
N PHE A 135 7.97 13.40 -23.78
CA PHE A 135 8.24 13.74 -22.39
C PHE A 135 8.48 12.47 -21.56
N THR A 136 9.20 12.61 -20.45
CA THR A 136 9.54 11.51 -19.54
C THR A 136 9.19 11.92 -18.12
N VAL A 137 8.65 10.99 -17.35
CA VAL A 137 8.38 11.13 -15.91
C VAL A 137 9.33 10.22 -15.16
N SER A 138 9.97 10.75 -14.12
CA SER A 138 10.83 9.97 -13.24
C SER A 138 10.59 10.36 -11.79
N ASP A 139 10.46 9.33 -10.96
CA ASP A 139 10.31 9.46 -9.52
C ASP A 139 11.41 8.65 -8.82
N VAL A 140 11.85 9.15 -7.67
CA VAL A 140 12.79 8.45 -6.78
C VAL A 140 12.31 8.62 -5.36
N ALA A 141 12.36 7.55 -4.58
CA ALA A 141 12.21 7.59 -3.14
C ALA A 141 13.38 6.92 -2.44
N ILE A 142 13.85 7.54 -1.37
CA ILE A 142 14.91 6.98 -0.52
C ILE A 142 14.31 6.76 0.87
N GLY A 143 14.41 5.52 1.35
CA GLY A 143 13.93 5.09 2.65
C GLY A 143 15.07 4.77 3.58
N LEU A 144 14.98 5.25 4.82
CA LEU A 144 15.82 4.80 5.93
C LEU A 144 14.94 4.29 7.04
N GLY A 145 15.31 3.16 7.62
CA GLY A 145 14.52 2.53 8.65
C GLY A 145 15.33 1.76 9.66
N TYR A 146 14.64 1.45 10.75
CA TYR A 146 15.18 0.73 11.88
C TYR A 146 14.11 -0.18 12.46
N ALA A 147 14.51 -1.38 12.84
CA ALA A 147 13.61 -2.35 13.45
C ALA A 147 14.26 -3.04 14.64
N TYR A 148 13.44 -3.36 15.64
CA TYR A 148 13.88 -3.98 16.88
C TYR A 148 12.84 -4.98 17.39
N ALA A 149 13.33 -6.12 17.89
CA ALA A 149 12.52 -7.19 18.47
C ALA A 149 12.80 -7.32 19.98
N PRO A 150 11.99 -6.69 20.86
CA PRO A 150 12.17 -6.83 22.31
C PRO A 150 11.79 -8.22 22.84
N SER A 151 11.06 -9.02 22.06
CA SER A 151 10.71 -10.39 22.44
C SER A 151 10.65 -11.31 21.21
N VAL A 152 10.64 -12.62 21.46
CA VAL A 152 10.54 -13.63 20.39
C VAL A 152 9.27 -13.48 19.55
N ARG A 153 8.18 -12.97 20.16
CA ARG A 153 6.86 -12.87 19.54
C ARG A 153 6.52 -11.48 18.99
N PHE A 154 7.27 -10.45 19.35
CA PHE A 154 6.96 -9.07 18.99
C PHE A 154 8.18 -8.34 18.46
N ALA A 155 7.98 -7.67 17.33
CA ALA A 155 8.93 -6.77 16.70
C ALA A 155 8.22 -5.48 16.29
N ALA A 156 8.97 -4.38 16.30
CA ALA A 156 8.52 -3.08 15.84
C ALA A 156 9.56 -2.49 14.90
N GLY A 157 9.12 -1.67 13.95
CA GLY A 157 10.01 -0.97 13.04
C GLY A 157 9.43 0.34 12.58
N ILE A 158 10.32 1.25 12.20
CA ILE A 158 9.98 2.55 11.65
C ILE A 158 10.78 2.73 10.35
N GLN A 159 10.15 3.37 9.37
CA GLN A 159 10.81 3.78 8.14
C GLN A 159 10.34 5.19 7.79
N VAL A 160 11.29 6.04 7.42
CA VAL A 160 11.04 7.35 6.83
C VAL A 160 11.44 7.26 5.37
N ARG A 161 10.55 7.70 4.47
CA ARG A 161 10.79 7.77 3.03
C ARG A 161 10.71 9.23 2.60
N TYR A 162 11.67 9.66 1.78
CA TYR A 162 11.72 10.95 1.12
C TYR A 162 11.63 10.75 -0.38
#